data_AF-A0A6P8N1L4-F1
#
_entry.id   AF-A0A6P8N1L4-F1
#
_cell.length_a   1.000
_cell.length_b   1.000
_cell.length_c   1.000
_cell.angle_alpha   90.00
_cell.angle_beta   90.00
_cell.angle_gamma   90.00
#
_symmetry.space_group_name_H-M   'P 1'
#
loop_
_entity.id
_entity.type
_entity.pdbx_description
1 polymer ?
#
loop_
_entity_poly.entity_id
_entity_poly.type
_entity_poly.pdbx_seq_one_letter_code
_entity_poly.pdbx_strand_id
1 'polypeptide(L)'
;MISDEELKTRMDYILEMCSTSLDSQREQDKMFDNIIRITKNALQEQLLTYEPNAIIICILKLLLYYNETYFQTYNMCEWKRRRKCRLTRECYITLLQIYIPQKSKEILETVINTIYENKLWEFETFCFELMYNLLEYGINASSMIHIIWDRIESPNINIEDTRKIIRILYELLDVYNWPDTYETIVVIERILNLFYISITSAHATVDFLPYATLKKGLEVCIINMVKHVYNDHLLIIVQHMCSWVVEKGMTDEIILEFGSTLEYTAYIHEVTLYEKTLTPKIFPLLMEMIASTNKITNLLGNRVIQYLLDRKGNKMNFNTPKIFFEDTQFDLSIGPCFKEDKLFCKLHREILHDSLLKSIIIHCTSRMNLESTYCTICLIAVEVPCGFTAAALVCLLMNLQDVTLKRNRHDEVSYHLHATVIAIMSLLCWIHKAKVFYEYVNKVMMERAQWAPHLNPPIQSQYNFAAHHILWNKPELFFIDWEARYGLWKCFRLRETEETPEE
;
A
#
# COMPACT_ATOMS: atom_id res chain seq x y z
N MET A 1 0.48 1.29 54.27
CA MET A 1 -0.15 2.45 53.61
C MET A 1 0.60 3.69 54.05
N ILE A 2 0.96 4.54 53.08
CA ILE A 2 1.57 5.84 53.34
C ILE A 2 0.47 6.84 53.77
N SER A 3 0.75 7.74 54.72
CA SER A 3 -0.18 8.82 55.08
C SER A 3 -0.13 9.95 54.04
N ASP A 4 -1.18 10.77 53.92
CA ASP A 4 -1.21 11.89 52.97
C ASP A 4 -0.07 12.90 53.21
N GLU A 5 0.30 13.14 54.47
CA GLU A 5 1.44 14.00 54.82
C GLU A 5 2.79 13.40 54.40
N GLU A 6 2.95 12.08 54.54
CA GLU A 6 4.15 11.38 54.10
C GLU A 6 4.22 11.29 52.56
N LEU A 7 3.08 11.16 51.89
CA LEU A 7 2.99 11.24 50.43
C LEU A 7 3.41 12.63 49.95
N LYS A 8 2.85 13.68 50.55
CA LYS A 8 3.13 15.07 50.19
C LYS A 8 4.62 15.41 50.32
N THR A 9 5.22 15.09 51.47
CA THR A 9 6.67 15.33 51.68
C THR A 9 7.55 14.60 50.68
N ARG A 10 7.18 13.38 50.28
CA ARG A 10 7.91 12.62 49.25
C ARG A 10 7.70 13.18 47.84
N MET A 11 6.51 13.68 47.51
CA MET A 11 6.24 14.34 46.23
C MET A 11 6.95 15.69 46.12
N ASP A 12 6.95 16.48 47.19
CA ASP A 12 7.66 17.76 47.26
C ASP A 12 9.18 17.55 47.05
N TYR A 13 9.74 16.49 47.62
CA TYR A 13 11.13 16.09 47.36
C TYR A 13 11.38 15.70 45.90
N ILE A 14 10.44 14.98 45.25
CA ILE A 14 10.57 14.64 43.82
C ILE A 14 10.50 15.90 42.95
N LEU A 15 9.62 16.85 43.27
CA LEU A 15 9.51 18.13 42.57
C LEU A 15 10.82 18.93 42.67
N GLU A 16 11.39 19.02 43.86
CA GLU A 16 12.67 19.68 44.09
C GLU A 16 13.80 19.01 43.29
N MET A 17 13.89 17.68 43.33
CA MET A 17 14.92 16.93 42.61
C MET A 17 14.76 16.93 41.08
N CYS A 18 13.54 17.08 40.56
CA CYS A 18 13.32 17.19 39.13
C CYS A 18 13.91 18.50 38.55
N SER A 19 14.05 19.55 39.37
CA SER A 19 14.62 20.85 39.01
C SER A 19 16.17 20.92 39.07
N THR A 20 16.81 19.96 39.74
CA THR A 20 18.27 19.87 39.91
C THR A 20 18.89 18.77 39.05
N SER A 21 20.13 18.96 38.55
CA SER A 21 20.87 17.87 37.89
C SER A 21 21.24 16.79 38.92
N LEU A 22 20.81 15.54 38.66
CA LEU A 22 21.10 14.39 39.52
C LEU A 22 22.53 13.89 39.28
N ASP A 23 23.51 14.62 39.80
CA ASP A 23 24.93 14.33 39.55
C ASP A 23 25.51 13.30 40.54
N SER A 24 24.83 13.01 41.67
CA SER A 24 25.31 12.06 42.66
C SER A 24 24.51 10.74 42.72
N GLN A 25 25.23 9.61 42.74
CA GLN A 25 24.65 8.26 42.86
C GLN A 25 23.80 8.09 44.14
N ARG A 26 24.11 8.82 45.21
CA ARG A 26 23.34 8.79 46.47
C ARG A 26 21.98 9.46 46.34
N GLU A 27 21.87 10.54 45.57
CA GLU A 27 20.60 11.23 45.35
C GLU A 27 19.69 10.42 44.44
N GLN A 28 20.24 9.80 43.40
CA GLN A 28 19.49 8.89 42.52
C GLN A 28 18.96 7.65 43.28
N ASP A 29 19.74 7.08 44.19
CA ASP A 29 19.29 5.95 45.01
C ASP A 29 18.20 6.34 46.03
N LYS A 30 18.31 7.52 46.65
CA LYS A 30 17.25 8.06 47.54
C LYS A 30 15.96 8.33 46.77
N MET A 31 16.08 8.91 45.58
CA MET A 31 14.97 9.19 44.68
C MET A 31 14.27 7.89 44.24
N PHE A 32 15.04 6.87 43.86
CA PHE A 32 14.54 5.54 43.54
C PHE A 32 13.78 4.89 44.71
N ASP A 33 14.33 4.94 45.93
CA ASP A 33 13.66 4.43 47.13
C ASP A 33 12.36 5.18 47.44
N ASN A 34 12.33 6.49 47.21
CA ASN A 34 11.12 7.30 47.38
C ASN A 34 10.04 6.92 46.36
N ILE A 35 10.39 6.79 45.08
CA ILE A 35 9.46 6.39 44.02
C ILE A 35 8.91 4.98 44.28
N ILE A 36 9.74 4.01 44.67
CA ILE A 36 9.26 2.66 45.02
C ILE A 36 8.27 2.68 46.17
N ARG A 37 8.54 3.49 47.21
CA ARG A 37 7.64 3.58 48.35
C ARG A 37 6.32 4.23 47.97
N ILE A 38 6.35 5.24 47.10
CA ILE A 38 5.15 5.88 46.56
C ILE A 38 4.35 4.86 45.75
N THR A 39 4.95 4.19 44.76
CA THR A 39 4.24 3.26 43.87
C THR A 39 3.70 2.03 44.58
N LYS A 40 4.37 1.53 45.63
CA LYS A 40 3.92 0.34 46.37
C LYS A 40 2.94 0.61 47.50
N ASN A 41 3.00 1.79 48.13
CA ASN A 41 2.30 2.04 49.40
C ASN A 41 1.23 3.14 49.35
N ALA A 42 1.16 3.93 48.27
CA ALA A 42 0.12 4.93 48.07
C ALA A 42 -1.12 4.31 47.42
N LEU A 43 -2.30 4.80 47.78
CA LEU A 43 -3.55 4.44 47.10
C LEU A 43 -3.63 5.15 45.74
N GLN A 44 -4.32 4.53 44.79
CA GLN A 44 -4.54 5.10 43.45
C GLN A 44 -5.19 6.49 43.52
N GLU A 45 -6.21 6.65 44.37
CA GLU A 45 -6.92 7.92 44.58
C GLU A 45 -6.00 9.03 45.12
N GLN A 46 -5.06 8.69 46.01
CA GLN A 46 -4.11 9.64 46.57
C GLN A 46 -3.09 10.12 45.53
N LEU A 47 -2.73 9.28 44.55
CA LEU A 47 -1.77 9.64 43.51
C LEU A 47 -2.38 10.55 42.44
N LEU A 48 -3.66 10.37 42.14
CA LEU A 48 -4.38 11.13 41.11
C LEU A 48 -4.57 12.61 41.46
N THR A 49 -4.54 12.96 42.75
CA THR A 49 -4.62 14.35 43.22
C THR A 49 -3.38 15.18 42.89
N TYR A 50 -2.24 14.54 42.63
CA TYR A 50 -0.99 15.20 42.28
C TYR A 50 -0.78 15.28 40.75
N GLU A 51 0.01 16.26 40.31
CA GLU A 51 0.44 16.35 38.92
C GLU A 51 1.44 15.24 38.58
N PRO A 52 1.20 14.46 37.52
CA PRO A 52 2.05 13.32 37.17
C PRO A 52 3.44 13.73 36.67
N ASN A 53 3.57 14.97 36.18
CA ASN A 53 4.70 15.43 35.38
C ASN A 53 6.05 15.20 36.07
N ALA A 54 6.18 15.64 37.33
CA ALA A 54 7.43 15.54 38.07
C ALA A 54 7.82 14.07 38.30
N ILE A 55 6.90 13.22 38.76
CA ILE A 55 7.18 11.81 39.02
C ILE A 55 7.56 11.08 37.73
N ILE A 56 6.86 11.37 36.63
CA ILE A 56 7.14 10.76 35.32
C ILE A 56 8.51 11.20 34.78
N ILE A 57 8.85 12.49 34.81
CA ILE A 57 10.18 12.96 34.39
C ILE A 57 11.27 12.28 35.22
N CYS A 58 11.05 12.25 36.53
CA CYS A 58 12.00 11.72 37.49
C CYS A 58 12.20 10.20 37.31
N ILE A 59 11.15 9.42 37.02
CA ILE A 59 11.30 7.99 36.74
C ILE A 59 11.93 7.72 35.36
N LEU A 60 11.66 8.56 34.35
CA LEU A 60 12.32 8.46 33.04
C LEU A 60 13.83 8.71 33.15
N LYS A 61 14.26 9.71 33.95
CA LYS A 61 15.68 9.96 34.25
C LYS A 61 16.34 8.74 34.90
N LEU A 62 15.67 8.10 35.85
CA LEU A 62 16.17 6.88 36.50
C LEU A 62 16.20 5.67 35.55
N LEU A 63 15.21 5.54 34.66
CA LEU A 63 15.21 4.51 33.62
C LEU A 63 16.41 4.67 32.70
N LEU A 64 16.66 5.88 32.20
CA LEU A 64 17.83 6.19 31.37
C LEU A 64 19.12 5.82 32.10
N TYR A 65 19.27 6.26 33.36
CA TYR A 65 20.47 6.04 34.16
C TYR A 65 20.80 4.56 34.37
N TYR A 66 19.79 3.71 34.62
CA TYR A 66 20.03 2.29 34.87
C TYR A 66 20.07 1.42 33.61
N ASN A 67 19.49 1.89 32.49
CA ASN A 67 19.47 1.17 31.21
C ASN A 67 20.76 1.40 30.41
N GLU A 68 21.34 2.61 30.51
CA GLU A 68 22.59 2.95 29.86
C GLU A 68 23.78 2.12 30.37
N THR A 69 24.48 1.49 29.43
CA THR A 69 25.79 0.85 29.65
C THR A 69 26.95 1.85 29.67
N TYR A 70 26.74 3.10 29.25
CA TYR A 70 27.82 4.02 28.90
C TYR A 70 28.27 4.95 30.03
N PHE A 71 27.38 5.30 30.97
CA PHE A 71 27.85 5.85 32.23
C PHE A 71 28.59 4.74 32.95
N GLN A 72 29.92 4.81 32.93
CA GLN A 72 30.79 4.08 33.84
C GLN A 72 30.36 4.43 35.26
N THR A 73 29.31 3.78 35.77
CA THR A 73 29.05 3.71 37.20
C THR A 73 30.18 2.86 37.75
N TYR A 74 31.34 3.50 37.97
CA TYR A 74 32.61 2.87 38.37
C TYR A 74 32.49 1.99 39.63
N ASN A 75 31.32 1.97 40.29
CA ASN A 75 31.07 1.31 41.56
C ASN A 75 29.80 0.42 41.62
N MET A 76 29.10 0.13 40.51
CA MET A 76 27.88 -0.70 40.53
C MET A 76 28.04 -2.04 39.81
N CYS A 77 27.77 -3.13 40.52
CA CYS A 77 27.75 -4.49 39.96
C CYS A 77 26.60 -4.65 38.95
N GLU A 78 26.86 -5.33 37.83
CA GLU A 78 25.88 -5.56 36.75
C GLU A 78 24.55 -6.15 37.24
N TRP A 79 24.60 -7.11 38.17
CA TRP A 79 23.39 -7.72 38.74
C TRP A 79 22.55 -6.70 39.52
N LYS A 80 23.18 -5.81 40.30
CA LYS A 80 22.47 -4.76 41.03
C LYS A 80 21.85 -3.75 40.07
N ARG A 81 22.57 -3.38 39.00
CA ARG A 81 22.04 -2.50 37.95
C ARG A 81 20.82 -3.11 37.26
N ARG A 82 20.91 -4.36 36.79
CA ARG A 82 19.79 -5.09 36.16
C ARG A 82 18.57 -5.17 37.09
N ARG A 83 18.79 -5.45 38.39
CA ARG A 83 17.72 -5.49 39.38
C ARG A 83 17.06 -4.11 39.58
N LYS A 84 17.84 -3.04 39.69
CA LYS A 84 17.29 -1.68 39.82
C LYS A 84 16.54 -1.27 38.56
N CYS A 85 17.11 -1.49 37.38
CA CYS A 85 16.45 -1.24 36.10
C CYS A 85 15.09 -1.93 36.00
N ARG A 86 15.02 -3.22 36.37
CA ARG A 86 13.77 -3.97 36.38
C ARG A 86 12.73 -3.34 37.33
N LEU A 87 13.13 -3.00 38.55
CA LEU A 87 12.25 -2.38 39.54
C LEU A 87 11.78 -0.98 39.10
N THR A 88 12.65 -0.18 38.49
CA THR A 88 12.27 1.12 37.92
C THR A 88 11.25 0.94 36.79
N ARG A 89 11.45 -0.06 35.93
CA ARG A 89 10.50 -0.38 34.84
C ARG A 89 9.15 -0.83 35.38
N GLU A 90 9.13 -1.67 36.41
CA GLU A 90 7.90 -2.07 37.12
C GLU A 90 7.19 -0.86 37.73
N CYS A 91 7.93 0.06 38.37
CA CYS A 91 7.36 1.30 38.91
C CYS A 91 6.80 2.21 37.79
N TYR A 92 7.50 2.34 36.66
CA TYR A 92 7.04 3.13 35.52
C TYR A 92 5.74 2.59 34.95
N ILE A 93 5.68 1.28 34.71
CA ILE A 93 4.46 0.60 34.28
C ILE A 93 3.31 0.82 35.27
N THR A 94 3.58 0.73 36.57
CA THR A 94 2.56 0.91 37.62
C THR A 94 2.01 2.35 37.60
N LEU A 95 2.89 3.35 37.41
CA LEU A 95 2.47 4.75 37.27
C LEU A 95 1.66 4.99 35.99
N LEU A 96 2.06 4.38 34.86
CA LEU A 96 1.31 4.46 33.62
C LEU A 96 -0.11 3.89 33.77
N GLN A 97 -0.25 2.71 34.40
CA GLN A 97 -1.56 2.09 34.66
C GLN A 97 -2.47 2.97 35.54
N ILE A 98 -1.90 3.72 36.48
CA ILE A 98 -2.64 4.60 37.37
C ILE A 98 -3.08 5.89 36.67
N TYR A 99 -2.14 6.55 35.98
CA TYR A 99 -2.37 7.90 35.47
C TYR A 99 -2.97 7.95 34.06
N ILE A 100 -2.64 7.01 33.15
CA ILE A 100 -3.13 7.05 31.76
C ILE A 100 -4.67 7.12 31.67
N PRO A 101 -5.45 6.35 32.45
CA PRO A 101 -6.91 6.38 32.33
C PRO A 101 -7.55 7.76 32.58
N GLN A 102 -6.89 8.65 33.33
CA GLN A 102 -7.45 9.96 33.71
C GLN A 102 -6.66 11.16 33.17
N LYS A 103 -5.34 11.01 32.95
CA LYS A 103 -4.41 12.08 32.58
C LYS A 103 -3.54 11.71 31.36
N SER A 104 -4.09 10.95 30.41
CA SER A 104 -3.36 10.45 29.23
C SER A 104 -2.61 11.55 28.45
N LYS A 105 -3.25 12.70 28.22
CA LYS A 105 -2.66 13.82 27.48
C LYS A 105 -1.47 14.44 28.21
N GLU A 106 -1.58 14.68 29.51
CA GLU A 106 -0.50 15.26 30.33
C GLU A 106 0.74 14.35 30.36
N ILE A 107 0.52 13.03 30.50
CA ILE A 107 1.61 12.05 30.49
C ILE A 107 2.27 12.01 29.11
N LEU A 108 1.48 11.96 28.05
CA LEU A 108 1.98 11.92 26.68
C LEU A 108 2.85 13.14 26.38
N GLU A 109 2.35 14.34 26.67
CA GLU A 109 3.10 15.58 26.52
C GLU A 109 4.36 15.59 27.39
N THR A 110 4.29 15.14 28.64
CA THR A 110 5.46 15.07 29.53
C THR A 110 6.53 14.13 29.00
N VAL A 111 6.15 12.90 28.59
CA VAL A 111 7.12 11.91 28.08
C VAL A 111 7.75 12.41 26.79
N ILE A 112 6.96 12.93 25.85
CA ILE A 112 7.49 13.48 24.60
C ILE A 112 8.39 14.67 24.90
N ASN A 113 7.97 15.66 25.69
CA ASN A 113 8.81 16.81 26.03
C ASN A 113 10.12 16.38 26.68
N THR A 114 10.10 15.37 27.57
CA THR A 114 11.30 14.82 28.19
C THR A 114 12.24 14.18 27.17
N ILE A 115 11.69 13.44 26.19
CA ILE A 115 12.45 12.88 25.07
C ILE A 115 13.12 13.99 24.27
N TYR A 116 12.40 15.09 24.02
CA TYR A 116 12.91 16.20 23.22
C TYR A 116 13.94 17.07 23.94
N GLU A 117 13.67 17.49 25.17
CA GLU A 117 14.57 18.34 25.97
C GLU A 117 15.91 17.66 26.24
N ASN A 118 15.89 16.35 26.50
CA ASN A 118 17.10 15.58 26.81
C ASN A 118 17.70 14.85 25.59
N LYS A 119 17.16 15.09 24.38
CA LYS A 119 17.58 14.42 23.13
C LYS A 119 17.67 12.89 23.24
N LEU A 120 16.68 12.27 23.87
CA LEU A 120 16.72 10.82 24.17
C LEU A 120 16.66 9.94 22.92
N TRP A 121 16.29 10.50 21.76
CA TRP A 121 16.30 9.81 20.46
C TRP A 121 17.67 9.31 20.02
N GLU A 122 18.76 9.71 20.67
CA GLU A 122 20.07 9.07 20.49
C GLU A 122 20.07 7.60 20.92
N PHE A 123 19.14 7.24 21.82
CA PHE A 123 18.95 5.89 22.34
C PHE A 123 17.69 5.28 21.72
N GLU A 124 17.79 4.87 20.44
CA GLU A 124 16.67 4.40 19.61
C GLU A 124 15.81 3.33 20.31
N THR A 125 16.46 2.29 20.85
CA THR A 125 15.78 1.19 21.55
C THR A 125 15.03 1.65 22.81
N PHE A 126 15.60 2.59 23.55
CA PHE A 126 14.99 3.15 24.75
C PHE A 126 13.76 3.98 24.42
N CYS A 127 13.85 4.87 23.43
CA CYS A 127 12.72 5.67 22.98
C CYS A 127 11.61 4.80 22.37
N PHE A 128 11.96 3.77 21.61
CA PHE A 128 11.00 2.79 21.11
C PHE A 128 10.26 2.12 22.27
N GLU A 129 10.96 1.59 23.27
CA GLU A 129 10.34 0.94 24.43
C GLU A 129 9.38 1.89 25.17
N LEU A 130 9.79 3.16 25.39
CA LEU A 130 8.94 4.15 26.04
C LEU A 130 7.65 4.40 25.26
N MET A 131 7.75 4.68 23.96
CA MET A 131 6.58 4.95 23.13
C MET A 131 5.68 3.73 22.98
N TYR A 132 6.26 2.54 22.83
CA TYR A 132 5.50 1.29 22.76
C TYR A 132 4.71 1.03 24.05
N ASN A 133 5.33 1.22 25.23
CA ASN A 133 4.64 1.08 26.50
C ASN A 133 3.44 2.05 26.61
N LEU A 134 3.59 3.31 26.15
CA LEU A 134 2.48 4.28 26.17
C LEU A 134 1.28 3.76 25.36
N LEU A 135 1.52 3.19 24.19
CA LEU A 135 0.47 2.60 23.35
C LEU A 135 -0.17 1.37 24.01
N GLU A 136 0.63 0.46 24.57
CA GLU A 136 0.15 -0.75 25.24
C GLU A 136 -0.80 -0.44 26.41
N TYR A 137 -0.54 0.64 27.15
CA TYR A 137 -1.37 1.07 28.27
C TYR A 137 -2.54 1.99 27.89
N GLY A 138 -2.82 2.15 26.59
CA GLY A 138 -4.06 2.77 26.09
C GLY A 138 -3.95 4.26 25.74
N ILE A 139 -2.74 4.81 25.54
CA ILE A 139 -2.62 6.13 24.91
C ILE A 139 -2.99 6.03 23.44
N ASN A 140 -3.74 7.03 22.97
CA ASN A 140 -4.12 7.13 21.57
C ASN A 140 -2.91 7.35 20.67
N ALA A 141 -2.65 6.39 19.77
CA ALA A 141 -1.56 6.46 18.80
C ALA A 141 -1.66 7.69 17.89
N SER A 142 -2.87 8.09 17.50
CA SER A 142 -3.05 9.29 16.68
C SER A 142 -2.53 10.54 17.37
N SER A 143 -2.89 10.73 18.64
CA SER A 143 -2.39 11.86 19.44
C SER A 143 -0.86 11.84 19.58
N MET A 144 -0.28 10.66 19.81
CA MET A 144 1.17 10.52 19.91
C MET A 144 1.88 10.89 18.61
N ILE A 145 1.44 10.32 17.47
CA ILE A 145 2.04 10.61 16.17
C ILE A 145 1.88 12.09 15.81
N HIS A 146 0.72 12.69 16.07
CA HIS A 146 0.51 14.12 15.81
C HIS A 146 1.46 15.02 16.61
N ILE A 147 1.64 14.76 17.91
CA ILE A 147 2.56 15.55 18.74
C ILE A 147 4.00 15.39 18.26
N ILE A 148 4.42 14.17 17.93
CA ILE A 148 5.77 13.95 17.41
C ILE A 148 5.93 14.66 16.06
N TRP A 149 4.90 14.71 15.23
CA TRP A 149 4.98 15.34 13.91
C TRP A 149 5.03 16.86 14.03
N ASP A 150 4.22 17.44 14.92
CA ASP A 150 4.27 18.88 15.23
C ASP A 150 5.67 19.30 15.68
N ARG A 151 6.38 18.42 16.39
CA ARG A 151 7.77 18.64 16.79
C ARG A 151 8.72 18.54 15.59
N ILE A 152 8.58 17.53 14.73
CA ILE A 152 9.40 17.37 13.52
C ILE A 152 9.25 18.56 12.56
N GLU A 153 8.03 19.07 12.40
CA GLU A 153 7.73 20.23 11.54
C GLU A 153 8.23 21.56 12.15
N SER A 154 8.64 21.58 13.42
CA SER A 154 9.10 22.79 14.07
C SER A 154 10.46 23.28 13.52
N PRO A 155 10.63 24.59 13.29
CA PRO A 155 11.78 25.14 12.55
C PRO A 155 13.13 25.01 13.27
N ASN A 156 13.14 24.61 14.55
CA ASN A 156 14.32 24.62 15.41
C ASN A 156 15.04 23.26 15.47
N ILE A 157 14.53 22.20 14.83
CA ILE A 157 15.12 20.86 14.90
C ILE A 157 16.11 20.63 13.76
N ASN A 158 17.28 20.06 14.11
CA ASN A 158 18.29 19.66 13.15
C ASN A 158 17.83 18.45 12.33
N ILE A 159 18.18 18.40 11.04
CA ILE A 159 17.83 17.31 10.11
C ILE A 159 18.29 15.94 10.63
N GLU A 160 19.47 15.88 11.25
CA GLU A 160 19.99 14.63 11.84
C GLU A 160 19.14 14.11 12.99
N ASP A 161 18.67 15.01 13.86
CA ASP A 161 17.78 14.68 14.97
C ASP A 161 16.42 14.19 14.42
N THR A 162 15.88 14.88 13.40
CA THR A 162 14.65 14.45 12.72
C THR A 162 14.77 13.06 12.11
N ARG A 163 15.90 12.72 11.49
CA ARG A 163 16.12 11.38 10.92
C ARG A 163 16.12 10.29 11.99
N LYS A 164 16.77 10.52 13.14
CA LYS A 164 16.76 9.58 14.27
C LYS A 164 15.35 9.40 14.83
N ILE A 165 14.60 10.50 14.98
CA ILE A 165 13.21 10.46 15.40
C ILE A 165 12.40 9.58 14.43
N ILE A 166 12.41 9.89 13.12
CA ILE A 166 11.72 9.11 12.07
C ILE A 166 12.09 7.63 12.12
N ARG A 167 13.34 7.32 12.46
CA ARG A 167 13.80 5.95 12.60
C ARG A 167 13.01 5.17 13.65
N ILE A 168 12.89 5.75 14.84
CA ILE A 168 12.15 5.16 15.95
C ILE A 168 10.68 5.00 15.58
N LEU A 169 10.15 5.93 14.79
CA LEU A 169 8.75 5.90 14.37
C LEU A 169 8.45 4.82 13.36
N TYR A 170 9.30 4.62 12.34
CA TYR A 170 9.04 3.51 11.43
C TYR A 170 9.17 2.16 12.14
N GLU A 171 10.02 2.03 13.17
CA GLU A 171 10.10 0.82 14.00
C GLU A 171 8.79 0.62 14.78
N LEU A 172 8.24 1.69 15.35
CA LEU A 172 6.94 1.68 16.03
C LEU A 172 5.80 1.29 15.09
N LEU A 173 5.78 1.85 13.88
CA LEU A 173 4.77 1.60 12.86
C LEU A 173 4.82 0.17 12.29
N ASP A 174 5.94 -0.55 12.44
CA ASP A 174 6.11 -1.95 12.00
C ASP A 174 5.58 -2.98 13.00
N VAL A 175 5.15 -2.53 14.19
CA VAL A 175 4.65 -3.42 15.25
C VAL A 175 3.23 -3.04 15.67
N TYR A 176 2.87 -1.76 15.55
CA TYR A 176 1.58 -1.27 16.04
C TYR A 176 0.43 -1.60 15.08
N ASN A 177 -0.58 -2.31 15.59
CA ASN A 177 -1.82 -2.59 14.88
C ASN A 177 -2.78 -1.41 15.00
N TRP A 178 -3.10 -0.81 13.86
CA TRP A 178 -3.93 0.39 13.80
C TRP A 178 -5.42 0.07 13.93
N PRO A 179 -6.18 0.77 14.79
CA PRO A 179 -7.62 0.56 14.91
C PRO A 179 -8.39 1.11 13.70
N ASP A 180 -9.57 0.54 13.44
CA ASP A 180 -10.50 1.01 12.41
C ASP A 180 -11.27 2.24 12.91
N THR A 181 -10.57 3.39 12.95
CA THR A 181 -11.12 4.65 13.43
C THR A 181 -10.78 5.80 12.49
N TYR A 182 -11.60 6.84 12.51
CA TYR A 182 -11.35 8.08 11.78
C TYR A 182 -10.01 8.72 12.14
N GLU A 183 -9.56 8.59 13.39
CA GLU A 183 -8.27 9.12 13.84
C GLU A 183 -7.09 8.44 13.12
N THR A 184 -7.19 7.14 12.83
CA THR A 184 -6.19 6.43 12.00
C THR A 184 -6.14 7.05 10.60
N ILE A 185 -7.28 7.38 10.01
CA ILE A 185 -7.34 8.04 8.69
C ILE A 185 -6.62 9.38 8.71
N VAL A 186 -6.84 10.20 9.74
CA VAL A 186 -6.17 11.50 9.89
C VAL A 186 -4.65 11.35 9.99
N VAL A 187 -4.16 10.30 10.66
CA VAL A 187 -2.72 10.00 10.71
C VAL A 187 -2.18 9.60 9.34
N ILE A 188 -2.89 8.72 8.62
CA ILE A 188 -2.54 8.31 7.24
C ILE A 188 -2.42 9.55 6.36
N GLU A 189 -3.45 10.39 6.32
CA GLU A 189 -3.47 11.60 5.49
C GLU A 189 -2.33 12.56 5.84
N ARG A 190 -2.00 12.71 7.12
CA ARG A 190 -0.88 13.55 7.55
C ARG A 190 0.47 13.00 7.09
N ILE A 191 0.73 11.71 7.25
CA ILE A 191 1.97 11.08 6.80
C ILE A 191 2.09 11.17 5.27
N LEU A 192 0.99 10.93 4.55
CA LEU A 192 0.95 11.03 3.09
C LEU A 192 1.22 12.46 2.62
N ASN A 193 0.64 13.47 3.27
CA ASN A 193 0.90 14.88 2.94
C ASN A 193 2.37 15.24 3.13
N LEU A 194 2.98 14.82 4.24
CA LEU A 194 4.41 15.03 4.49
C LEU A 194 5.28 14.32 3.44
N PHE A 195 4.91 13.09 3.08
CA PHE A 195 5.61 12.35 2.04
C PHE A 195 5.48 13.02 0.68
N TYR A 196 4.29 13.48 0.31
CA TYR A 196 4.04 14.23 -0.92
C TYR A 196 4.88 15.51 -1.00
N ILE A 197 4.90 16.30 0.08
CA ILE A 197 5.73 17.51 0.16
C ILE A 197 7.20 17.13 0.00
N SER A 198 7.67 16.06 0.65
CA SER A 198 9.06 15.62 0.57
C SER A 198 9.52 15.22 -0.83
N ILE A 199 8.59 14.70 -1.66
CA ILE A 199 8.90 14.29 -3.03
C ILE A 199 8.84 15.50 -3.96
N THR A 200 7.80 16.32 -3.86
CA THR A 200 7.60 17.46 -4.77
C THR A 200 8.57 18.60 -4.50
N SER A 201 8.92 18.84 -3.23
CA SER A 201 9.86 19.91 -2.84
C SER A 201 11.31 19.59 -3.19
N ALA A 202 11.69 18.31 -3.34
CA ALA A 202 13.03 17.91 -3.76
C ALA A 202 13.41 18.44 -5.15
N HIS A 203 12.41 18.75 -5.98
CA HIS A 203 12.60 19.29 -7.32
C HIS A 203 12.38 20.82 -7.40
N ALA A 204 12.03 21.47 -6.29
CA ALA A 204 11.85 22.92 -6.21
C ALA A 204 13.17 23.61 -5.79
N THR A 205 13.53 24.69 -6.48
CA THR A 205 14.85 25.35 -6.38
C THR A 205 15.04 26.28 -5.19
N VAL A 206 14.12 26.33 -4.21
CA VAL A 206 14.16 27.32 -3.12
C VAL A 206 13.78 26.68 -1.77
N ASP A 207 14.68 26.80 -0.79
CA ASP A 207 14.54 26.70 0.68
C ASP A 207 13.82 25.51 1.37
N PHE A 208 13.30 24.51 0.64
CA PHE A 208 12.63 23.33 1.23
C PHE A 208 13.49 22.05 1.30
N LEU A 209 14.82 22.19 1.25
CA LEU A 209 15.80 21.11 1.36
C LEU A 209 15.62 20.14 2.56
N PRO A 210 15.06 20.53 3.73
CA PRO A 210 14.95 19.62 4.88
C PRO A 210 14.14 18.36 4.58
N TYR A 211 13.00 18.50 3.91
CA TYR A 211 12.04 17.40 3.72
C TYR A 211 12.50 16.35 2.71
N ALA A 212 13.23 16.76 1.66
CA ALA A 212 13.78 15.83 0.67
C ALA A 212 14.67 14.76 1.32
N THR A 213 15.36 15.11 2.41
CA THR A 213 16.21 14.18 3.16
C THR A 213 15.45 13.17 4.03
N LEU A 214 14.16 13.42 4.28
CA LEU A 214 13.28 12.59 5.11
C LEU A 214 12.45 11.59 4.29
N LYS A 215 12.36 11.82 2.97
CA LYS A 215 11.61 11.03 2.00
C LYS A 215 11.70 9.52 2.22
N LYS A 216 12.91 8.95 2.27
CA LYS A 216 13.09 7.50 2.43
C LYS A 216 12.59 7.00 3.79
N GLY A 217 12.76 7.79 4.85
CA GLY A 217 12.22 7.46 6.17
C GLY A 217 10.69 7.48 6.18
N LEU A 218 10.08 8.48 5.55
CA LEU A 218 8.63 8.58 5.40
C LEU A 218 8.04 7.45 4.53
N GLU A 219 8.73 7.06 3.45
CA GLU A 219 8.36 5.90 2.64
C GLU A 219 8.34 4.62 3.48
N VAL A 220 9.37 4.39 4.31
CA VAL A 220 9.41 3.23 5.22
C VAL A 220 8.30 3.30 6.28
N CYS A 221 8.00 4.48 6.83
CA CYS A 221 6.85 4.67 7.71
C CYS A 221 5.54 4.23 7.04
N ILE A 222 5.30 4.64 5.79
CA ILE A 222 4.09 4.26 5.03
C ILE A 222 4.08 2.75 4.78
N ILE A 223 5.19 2.17 4.32
CA ILE A 223 5.29 0.73 4.03
C ILE A 223 5.01 -0.10 5.28
N ASN A 224 5.57 0.28 6.43
CA ASN A 224 5.35 -0.43 7.68
C ASN A 224 3.90 -0.26 8.16
N MET A 225 3.36 0.95 8.08
CA MET A 225 1.96 1.22 8.43
C MET A 225 0.98 0.40 7.57
N VAL A 226 1.23 0.28 6.26
CA VAL A 226 0.42 -0.50 5.31
C VAL A 226 0.25 -1.96 5.75
N LYS A 227 1.23 -2.56 6.44
CA LYS A 227 1.13 -3.95 6.93
C LYS A 227 0.13 -4.12 8.09
N HIS A 228 -0.21 -3.04 8.78
CA HIS A 228 -0.89 -3.06 10.07
C HIS A 228 -2.18 -2.22 10.12
N VAL A 229 -2.63 -1.69 8.99
CA VAL A 229 -3.90 -0.95 8.88
C VAL A 229 -5.01 -1.85 8.34
N TYR A 230 -6.26 -1.47 8.63
CA TYR A 230 -7.43 -2.14 8.08
C TYR A 230 -7.50 -2.03 6.56
N ASN A 231 -8.10 -3.05 5.93
CA ASN A 231 -8.16 -3.18 4.48
C ASN A 231 -8.75 -1.95 3.78
N ASP A 232 -9.82 -1.38 4.33
CA ASP A 232 -10.49 -0.20 3.75
C ASP A 232 -9.61 1.07 3.84
N HIS A 233 -8.73 1.16 4.84
CA HIS A 233 -7.78 2.28 4.97
C HIS A 233 -6.67 2.23 3.91
N LEU A 234 -6.32 1.04 3.39
CA LEU A 234 -5.37 0.91 2.28
C LEU A 234 -5.89 1.61 1.03
N LEU A 235 -7.21 1.57 0.79
CA LEU A 235 -7.83 2.26 -0.34
C LEU A 235 -7.70 3.78 -0.23
N ILE A 236 -7.62 4.34 0.98
CA ILE A 236 -7.37 5.78 1.19
C ILE A 236 -5.95 6.14 0.72
N ILE A 237 -4.96 5.30 1.03
CA ILE A 237 -3.57 5.48 0.58
C ILE A 237 -3.50 5.37 -0.96
N VAL A 238 -4.11 4.32 -1.53
CA VAL A 238 -4.19 4.13 -2.98
C VAL A 238 -4.84 5.34 -3.65
N GLN A 239 -5.96 5.83 -3.12
CA GLN A 239 -6.68 6.98 -3.67
C GLN A 239 -5.79 8.23 -3.71
N HIS A 240 -5.10 8.56 -2.62
CA HIS A 240 -4.22 9.73 -2.56
C HIS A 240 -3.07 9.60 -3.56
N MET A 241 -2.36 8.47 -3.56
CA MET A 241 -1.23 8.28 -4.48
C MET A 241 -1.67 8.24 -5.95
N CYS A 242 -2.82 7.64 -6.27
CA CYS A 242 -3.41 7.72 -7.61
C CYS A 242 -3.76 9.17 -7.99
N SER A 243 -4.28 9.97 -7.06
CA SER A 243 -4.58 11.38 -7.31
C SER A 243 -3.33 12.20 -7.61
N TRP A 244 -2.21 11.89 -6.95
CA TRP A 244 -0.92 12.50 -7.24
C TRP A 244 -0.47 12.16 -8.65
N VAL A 245 -0.53 10.89 -9.08
CA VAL A 245 -0.09 10.50 -10.44
C VAL A 245 -0.81 11.27 -11.55
N VAL A 246 -2.07 11.61 -11.34
CA VAL A 246 -2.94 12.29 -12.31
C VAL A 246 -2.81 13.83 -12.22
N GLU A 247 -2.15 14.35 -11.18
CA GLU A 247 -2.01 15.77 -10.95
C GLU A 247 -1.18 16.47 -12.05
N LYS A 248 -1.60 17.69 -12.42
CA LYS A 248 -0.90 18.50 -13.43
C LYS A 248 0.48 18.91 -12.92
N GLY A 249 1.50 18.65 -13.73
CA GLY A 249 2.89 19.02 -13.41
C GLY A 249 3.71 17.89 -12.80
N MET A 250 3.11 16.72 -12.57
CA MET A 250 3.87 15.54 -12.15
C MET A 250 4.76 15.01 -13.26
N THR A 251 6.04 14.85 -12.93
CA THR A 251 7.05 14.30 -13.84
C THR A 251 7.22 12.79 -13.64
N ASP A 252 7.78 12.15 -14.66
CA ASP A 252 8.17 10.74 -14.64
C ASP A 252 9.04 10.39 -13.44
N GLU A 253 10.00 11.27 -13.12
CA GLU A 253 10.90 11.13 -11.98
C GLU A 253 10.12 11.11 -10.67
N ILE A 254 9.20 12.05 -10.45
CA ILE A 254 8.39 12.12 -9.23
C ILE A 254 7.51 10.87 -9.08
N ILE A 255 6.88 10.40 -10.17
CA ILE A 255 6.02 9.21 -10.14
C ILE A 255 6.83 7.96 -9.74
N LEU A 256 8.06 7.83 -10.24
CA LEU A 256 8.92 6.69 -9.92
C LEU A 256 9.31 6.62 -8.44
N GLU A 257 9.28 7.75 -7.73
CA GLU A 257 9.69 7.83 -6.33
C GLU A 257 8.68 7.25 -5.34
N PHE A 258 7.40 7.21 -5.71
CA PHE A 258 6.35 6.61 -4.87
C PHE A 258 5.60 5.46 -5.56
N GLY A 259 5.84 5.22 -6.86
CA GLY A 259 5.14 4.21 -7.64
C GLY A 259 5.25 2.80 -7.04
N SER A 260 6.41 2.41 -6.52
CA SER A 260 6.61 1.13 -5.81
C SER A 260 5.76 1.02 -4.54
N THR A 261 5.60 2.13 -3.80
CA THR A 261 4.79 2.18 -2.58
C THR A 261 3.31 2.07 -2.91
N LEU A 262 2.86 2.73 -3.98
CA LEU A 262 1.49 2.59 -4.49
C LEU A 262 1.21 1.15 -4.95
N GLU A 263 2.10 0.55 -5.74
CA GLU A 263 1.98 -0.85 -6.17
C GLU A 263 1.94 -1.81 -4.97
N TYR A 264 2.80 -1.61 -3.98
CA TYR A 264 2.84 -2.43 -2.77
C TYR A 264 1.55 -2.30 -1.94
N THR A 265 1.03 -1.08 -1.76
CA THR A 265 -0.22 -0.84 -1.03
C THR A 265 -1.40 -1.53 -1.72
N ALA A 266 -1.47 -1.45 -3.05
CA ALA A 266 -2.48 -2.15 -3.84
C ALA A 266 -2.34 -3.68 -3.75
N TYR A 267 -1.12 -4.20 -3.67
CA TYR A 267 -0.85 -5.64 -3.51
C TYR A 267 -1.26 -6.16 -2.12
N ILE A 268 -1.06 -5.37 -1.05
CA ILE A 268 -1.44 -5.76 0.31
C ILE A 268 -2.96 -5.75 0.52
N HIS A 269 -3.70 -4.93 -0.23
CA HIS A 269 -5.15 -4.86 -0.15
C HIS A 269 -5.82 -6.18 -0.57
N GLU A 270 -6.65 -6.74 0.30
CA GLU A 270 -7.48 -7.90 0.02
C GLU A 270 -8.71 -7.50 -0.80
N VAL A 271 -8.77 -7.97 -2.04
CA VAL A 271 -9.84 -7.63 -2.98
C VAL A 271 -11.13 -8.39 -2.63
N THR A 272 -12.17 -7.67 -2.22
CA THR A 272 -13.51 -8.21 -1.97
C THR A 272 -14.41 -8.00 -3.20
N LEU A 273 -15.47 -7.19 -3.13
CA LEU A 273 -16.33 -6.83 -4.26
C LEU A 273 -15.75 -5.63 -5.02
N TYR A 274 -15.90 -5.58 -6.34
CA TYR A 274 -15.32 -4.49 -7.13
C TYR A 274 -15.94 -3.13 -6.85
N GLU A 275 -17.22 -3.06 -6.49
CA GLU A 275 -17.82 -1.80 -6.06
C GLU A 275 -17.21 -1.24 -4.76
N LYS A 276 -16.64 -2.11 -3.90
CA LYS A 276 -15.99 -1.73 -2.65
C LYS A 276 -14.51 -1.38 -2.88
N THR A 277 -13.80 -2.19 -3.66
CA THR A 277 -12.37 -1.96 -3.97
C THR A 277 -12.19 -0.78 -4.93
N LEU A 278 -12.92 -0.78 -6.04
CA LEU A 278 -12.85 0.24 -7.10
C LEU A 278 -13.89 1.33 -6.84
N THR A 279 -13.72 2.03 -5.72
CA THR A 279 -14.65 3.08 -5.28
C THR A 279 -14.85 4.16 -6.34
N PRO A 280 -15.94 4.96 -6.27
CA PRO A 280 -16.17 6.08 -7.19
C PRO A 280 -15.04 7.13 -7.24
N LYS A 281 -14.13 7.15 -6.26
CA LYS A 281 -12.95 8.01 -6.25
C LYS A 281 -11.74 7.35 -6.91
N ILE A 282 -11.53 6.05 -6.68
CA ILE A 282 -10.35 5.32 -7.18
C ILE A 282 -10.52 4.92 -8.65
N PHE A 283 -11.71 4.42 -9.02
CA PHE A 283 -11.94 3.90 -10.36
C PHE A 283 -11.68 4.94 -11.47
N PRO A 284 -12.20 6.19 -11.39
CA PRO A 284 -11.90 7.18 -12.42
C PRO A 284 -10.41 7.53 -12.51
N LEU A 285 -9.71 7.64 -11.37
CA LEU A 285 -8.27 7.91 -11.35
C LEU A 285 -7.47 6.80 -12.06
N LEU A 286 -7.79 5.53 -11.79
CA LEU A 286 -7.16 4.41 -12.47
C LEU A 286 -7.46 4.40 -13.98
N MET A 287 -8.70 4.71 -14.36
CA MET A 287 -9.08 4.79 -15.77
C MET A 287 -8.37 5.92 -16.51
N GLU A 288 -8.12 7.05 -15.84
CA GLU A 288 -7.33 8.16 -16.36
C GLU A 288 -5.84 7.78 -16.47
N MET A 289 -5.28 7.13 -15.44
CA MET A 289 -3.91 6.63 -15.48
C MET A 289 -3.71 5.66 -16.65
N ILE A 290 -4.61 4.68 -16.83
CA ILE A 290 -4.57 3.71 -17.92
C ILE A 290 -4.75 4.38 -19.29
N ALA A 291 -5.61 5.40 -19.39
CA ALA A 291 -5.80 6.14 -20.64
C ALA A 291 -4.70 7.18 -20.93
N SER A 292 -3.76 7.39 -20.01
CA SER A 292 -2.75 8.46 -20.09
C SER A 292 -1.83 8.30 -21.30
N THR A 293 -1.42 9.43 -21.87
CA THR A 293 -0.40 9.49 -22.93
C THR A 293 1.01 9.22 -22.39
N ASN A 294 1.21 9.32 -21.09
CA ASN A 294 2.47 9.04 -20.42
C ASN A 294 2.68 7.53 -20.21
N LYS A 295 3.84 7.01 -20.63
CA LYS A 295 4.16 5.58 -20.54
C LYS A 295 4.25 5.06 -19.10
N ILE A 296 4.84 5.84 -18.19
CA ILE A 296 5.03 5.45 -16.79
C ILE A 296 3.68 5.46 -16.07
N THR A 297 2.89 6.53 -16.23
CA THR A 297 1.54 6.64 -15.67
C THR A 297 0.65 5.49 -16.15
N ASN A 298 0.66 5.19 -17.46
CA ASN A 298 -0.08 4.08 -18.03
C ASN A 298 0.33 2.73 -17.45
N LEU A 299 1.64 2.47 -17.35
CA LEU A 299 2.17 1.23 -16.82
C LEU A 299 1.77 1.04 -15.35
N LEU A 300 1.94 2.10 -14.54
CA LEU A 300 1.59 2.11 -13.13
C LEU A 300 0.08 1.90 -12.93
N GLY A 301 -0.77 2.60 -13.68
CA GLY A 301 -2.23 2.44 -13.63
C GLY A 301 -2.66 1.00 -13.92
N ASN A 302 -2.07 0.36 -14.93
CA ASN A 302 -2.32 -1.05 -15.21
C ASN A 302 -1.87 -1.96 -14.05
N ARG A 303 -0.67 -1.75 -13.48
CA ARG A 303 -0.18 -2.60 -12.38
C ARG A 303 -1.01 -2.49 -11.12
N VAL A 304 -1.44 -1.28 -10.77
CA VAL A 304 -2.29 -1.03 -9.61
C VAL A 304 -3.66 -1.68 -9.80
N ILE A 305 -4.32 -1.46 -10.94
CA ILE A 305 -5.62 -2.08 -11.17
C ILE A 305 -5.52 -3.61 -11.22
N GLN A 306 -4.42 -4.19 -11.73
CA GLN A 306 -4.21 -5.63 -11.72
C GLN A 306 -4.23 -6.19 -10.30
N TYR A 307 -3.54 -5.55 -9.34
CA TYR A 307 -3.59 -5.99 -7.94
C TYR A 307 -4.97 -5.80 -7.30
N LEU A 308 -5.69 -4.75 -7.68
CA LEU A 308 -7.05 -4.48 -7.20
C LEU A 308 -8.14 -5.33 -7.88
N LEU A 309 -7.78 -6.13 -8.88
CA LEU A 309 -8.66 -7.06 -9.59
C LEU A 309 -8.38 -8.52 -9.24
N ASP A 310 -7.11 -8.91 -9.15
CA ASP A 310 -6.65 -10.29 -9.13
C ASP A 310 -6.82 -10.98 -7.77
N ARG A 311 -8.02 -11.50 -7.50
CA ARG A 311 -8.33 -12.21 -6.24
C ARG A 311 -7.65 -13.57 -6.13
N LYS A 312 -7.23 -14.13 -7.26
CA LYS A 312 -6.77 -15.53 -7.36
C LYS A 312 -5.30 -15.68 -7.75
N GLY A 313 -4.55 -14.57 -7.82
CA GLY A 313 -3.12 -14.61 -8.16
C GLY A 313 -2.84 -15.02 -9.61
N ASN A 314 -3.79 -14.80 -10.53
CA ASN A 314 -3.67 -15.14 -11.94
C ASN A 314 -2.73 -14.21 -12.72
N LYS A 315 -2.36 -13.05 -12.19
CA LYS A 315 -1.54 -12.03 -12.85
C LYS A 315 -0.27 -12.62 -13.48
N MET A 316 0.42 -13.50 -12.75
CA MET A 316 1.68 -14.11 -13.21
C MET A 316 1.51 -15.00 -14.46
N ASN A 317 0.29 -15.48 -14.72
CA ASN A 317 -0.01 -16.30 -15.90
C ASN A 317 -0.18 -15.48 -17.19
N PHE A 318 -0.32 -14.16 -17.08
CA PHE A 318 -0.63 -13.24 -18.18
C PHE A 318 0.51 -12.26 -18.50
N ASN A 319 1.75 -12.62 -18.17
CA ASN A 319 2.94 -11.77 -18.43
C ASN A 319 3.16 -11.47 -19.91
N THR A 320 2.76 -12.36 -20.82
CA THR A 320 2.90 -12.15 -22.27
C THR A 320 1.76 -12.85 -23.02
N PRO A 321 1.29 -12.31 -24.16
CA PRO A 321 0.29 -12.97 -24.98
C PRO A 321 0.68 -14.40 -25.35
N LYS A 322 -0.26 -15.32 -25.16
CA LYS A 322 -0.14 -16.74 -25.52
C LYS A 322 -1.48 -17.29 -25.99
N ILE A 323 -1.44 -18.40 -26.72
CA ILE A 323 -2.65 -19.11 -27.17
C ILE A 323 -3.13 -20.06 -26.06
N PHE A 324 -4.44 -20.05 -25.82
CA PHE A 324 -5.11 -20.98 -24.92
C PHE A 324 -5.82 -22.05 -25.74
N PHE A 325 -5.25 -23.27 -25.78
CA PHE A 325 -5.83 -24.41 -26.48
C PHE A 325 -6.93 -25.06 -25.65
N GLU A 326 -8.00 -25.52 -26.30
CA GLU A 326 -9.22 -26.03 -25.64
C GLU A 326 -8.93 -27.20 -24.70
N ASP A 327 -8.11 -28.16 -25.14
CA ASP A 327 -7.81 -29.39 -24.38
C ASP A 327 -6.62 -29.24 -23.41
N THR A 328 -6.02 -28.04 -23.34
CA THR A 328 -4.88 -27.80 -22.45
C THR A 328 -5.34 -27.29 -21.09
N GLN A 329 -4.81 -27.92 -20.03
CA GLN A 329 -4.98 -27.42 -18.68
C GLN A 329 -3.98 -26.30 -18.42
N PHE A 330 -4.50 -25.11 -18.10
CA PHE A 330 -3.70 -23.98 -17.64
C PHE A 330 -3.85 -23.83 -16.13
N ASP A 331 -2.78 -23.40 -15.47
CA ASP A 331 -2.77 -23.07 -14.04
C ASP A 331 -3.47 -21.72 -13.78
N LEU A 332 -4.75 -21.66 -14.12
CA LEU A 332 -5.61 -20.50 -13.96
C LEU A 332 -6.75 -20.84 -13.00
N SER A 333 -6.94 -19.97 -12.01
CA SER A 333 -8.01 -20.08 -11.03
C SER A 333 -9.17 -19.18 -11.44
N ILE A 334 -10.25 -19.77 -11.98
CA ILE A 334 -11.47 -19.04 -12.33
C ILE A 334 -12.39 -19.00 -11.10
N GLY A 335 -12.59 -17.81 -10.53
CA GLY A 335 -13.47 -17.60 -9.38
C GLY A 335 -14.97 -17.60 -9.73
N PRO A 336 -15.86 -17.65 -8.73
CA PRO A 336 -17.28 -17.44 -8.96
C PRO A 336 -17.54 -16.02 -9.44
N CYS A 337 -18.40 -15.85 -10.44
CA CYS A 337 -18.81 -14.53 -10.92
C CYS A 337 -19.87 -13.94 -10.00
N PHE A 338 -19.51 -12.95 -9.18
CA PHE A 338 -20.46 -12.24 -8.33
C PHE A 338 -21.43 -11.37 -9.16
N LYS A 339 -22.67 -11.21 -8.69
CA LYS A 339 -23.70 -10.43 -9.41
C LYS A 339 -23.36 -8.94 -9.39
N GLU A 340 -22.79 -8.49 -8.30
CA GLU A 340 -22.32 -7.14 -8.01
C GLU A 340 -21.17 -6.76 -8.95
N ASP A 341 -20.19 -7.65 -9.13
CA ASP A 341 -19.08 -7.43 -10.07
C ASP A 341 -19.57 -7.37 -11.53
N LYS A 342 -20.53 -8.24 -11.88
CA LYS A 342 -21.19 -8.17 -13.19
C LYS A 342 -21.91 -6.83 -13.40
N LEU A 343 -22.57 -6.31 -12.37
CA LEU A 343 -23.24 -5.02 -12.42
C LEU A 343 -22.22 -3.88 -12.54
N PHE A 344 -21.13 -3.93 -11.78
CA PHE A 344 -20.02 -2.98 -11.86
C PHE A 344 -19.46 -2.90 -13.29
N CYS A 345 -19.12 -4.05 -13.90
CA CYS A 345 -18.63 -4.09 -15.28
C CYS A 345 -19.66 -3.56 -16.30
N LYS A 346 -20.96 -3.76 -16.04
CA LYS A 346 -22.03 -3.20 -16.87
C LYS A 346 -22.10 -1.68 -16.76
N LEU A 347 -22.07 -1.16 -15.54
CA LEU A 347 -22.15 0.27 -15.25
C LEU A 347 -20.98 1.03 -15.88
N HIS A 348 -19.77 0.47 -15.78
CA HIS A 348 -18.54 1.12 -16.21
C HIS A 348 -18.02 0.65 -17.58
N ARG A 349 -18.85 -0.04 -18.37
CA ARG A 349 -18.47 -0.66 -19.65
C ARG A 349 -17.78 0.31 -20.60
N GLU A 350 -18.35 1.50 -20.79
CA GLU A 350 -17.86 2.49 -21.76
C GLU A 350 -16.48 3.01 -21.37
N ILE A 351 -16.31 3.38 -20.09
CA ILE A 351 -15.04 3.88 -19.56
C ILE A 351 -13.96 2.79 -19.63
N LEU A 352 -14.29 1.55 -19.21
CA LEU A 352 -13.37 0.41 -19.32
C LEU A 352 -12.93 0.19 -20.76
N HIS A 353 -13.88 0.13 -21.70
CA HIS A 353 -13.61 -0.06 -23.11
C HIS A 353 -12.69 1.04 -23.65
N ASP A 354 -13.03 2.30 -23.40
CA ASP A 354 -12.31 3.44 -23.97
C ASP A 354 -10.91 3.60 -23.37
N SER A 355 -10.76 3.41 -22.06
CA SER A 355 -9.46 3.49 -21.38
C SER A 355 -8.52 2.38 -21.84
N LEU A 356 -9.00 1.13 -21.93
CA LEU A 356 -8.19 0.00 -22.40
C LEU A 356 -7.83 0.14 -23.88
N LEU A 357 -8.77 0.58 -24.72
CA LEU A 357 -8.51 0.82 -26.15
C LEU A 357 -7.46 1.92 -26.34
N LYS A 358 -7.58 3.04 -25.61
CA LYS A 358 -6.59 4.13 -25.61
C LYS A 358 -5.23 3.64 -25.15
N SER A 359 -5.17 2.90 -24.04
CA SER A 359 -3.94 2.31 -23.51
C SER A 359 -3.16 1.55 -24.59
N ILE A 360 -3.83 0.63 -25.29
CA ILE A 360 -3.22 -0.16 -26.37
C ILE A 360 -2.82 0.72 -27.55
N ILE A 361 -3.73 1.58 -28.05
CA ILE A 361 -3.52 2.37 -29.26
C ILE A 361 -2.33 3.34 -29.12
N ILE A 362 -2.20 3.96 -27.94
CA ILE A 362 -1.16 4.95 -27.65
C ILE A 362 0.18 4.25 -27.39
N HIS A 363 0.18 3.17 -26.60
CA HIS A 363 1.41 2.54 -26.11
C HIS A 363 1.81 1.26 -26.85
N CYS A 364 1.18 0.95 -27.98
CA CYS A 364 1.47 -0.23 -28.82
C CYS A 364 2.92 -0.40 -29.27
N THR A 365 3.75 0.65 -29.22
CA THR A 365 5.20 0.56 -29.51
C THR A 365 6.02 0.09 -28.31
N SER A 366 5.47 0.17 -27.10
CA SER A 366 6.09 -0.30 -25.87
C SER A 366 5.56 -1.69 -25.54
N ARG A 367 6.39 -2.71 -25.74
CA ARG A 367 6.05 -4.11 -25.40
C ARG A 367 5.58 -4.23 -23.95
N MET A 368 6.27 -3.57 -23.01
CA MET A 368 5.94 -3.63 -21.59
C MET A 368 4.55 -3.07 -21.27
N ASN A 369 4.17 -1.94 -21.88
CA ASN A 369 2.84 -1.35 -21.68
C ASN A 369 1.75 -2.18 -22.35
N LEU A 370 2.03 -2.73 -23.54
CA LEU A 370 1.11 -3.61 -24.25
C LEU A 370 0.84 -4.89 -23.45
N GLU A 371 1.90 -5.57 -22.96
CA GLU A 371 1.80 -6.77 -22.12
C GLU A 371 1.06 -6.46 -20.80
N SER A 372 1.30 -5.30 -20.20
CA SER A 372 0.57 -4.88 -19.00
C SER A 372 -0.92 -4.67 -19.27
N THR A 373 -1.28 -4.03 -20.39
CA THR A 373 -2.70 -3.85 -20.75
C THR A 373 -3.37 -5.18 -21.10
N TYR A 374 -2.66 -6.08 -21.80
CA TYR A 374 -3.10 -7.44 -22.06
C TYR A 374 -3.41 -8.18 -20.76
N CYS A 375 -2.51 -8.12 -19.77
CA CYS A 375 -2.73 -8.72 -18.45
C CYS A 375 -4.01 -8.19 -17.79
N THR A 376 -4.21 -6.87 -17.79
CA THR A 376 -5.43 -6.24 -17.25
C THR A 376 -6.70 -6.79 -17.93
N ILE A 377 -6.70 -6.93 -19.26
CA ILE A 377 -7.84 -7.49 -20.00
C ILE A 377 -8.09 -8.96 -19.63
N CYS A 378 -7.02 -9.76 -19.52
CA CYS A 378 -7.12 -11.17 -19.16
C CYS A 378 -7.63 -11.37 -17.72
N LEU A 379 -7.21 -10.53 -16.77
CA LEU A 379 -7.72 -10.54 -15.41
C LEU A 379 -9.23 -10.23 -15.38
N ILE A 380 -9.68 -9.20 -16.10
CA ILE A 380 -11.12 -8.88 -16.21
C ILE A 380 -11.91 -10.10 -16.74
N ALA A 381 -11.35 -10.82 -17.73
CA ALA A 381 -11.99 -11.99 -18.32
C ALA A 381 -12.13 -13.16 -17.32
N VAL A 382 -11.09 -13.41 -16.51
CA VAL A 382 -11.07 -14.54 -15.55
C VAL A 382 -11.81 -14.23 -14.26
N GLU A 383 -11.77 -12.99 -13.80
CA GLU A 383 -12.41 -12.59 -12.54
C GLU A 383 -13.92 -12.36 -12.68
N VAL A 384 -14.38 -11.93 -13.87
CA VAL A 384 -15.82 -11.77 -14.17
C VAL A 384 -16.21 -12.63 -15.38
N PRO A 385 -16.16 -13.98 -15.26
CA PRO A 385 -16.34 -14.91 -16.37
C PRO A 385 -17.82 -15.05 -16.74
N CYS A 386 -18.42 -13.99 -17.29
CA CYS A 386 -19.82 -14.00 -17.75
C CYS A 386 -19.95 -13.53 -19.20
N GLY A 387 -21.07 -13.89 -19.85
CA GLY A 387 -21.27 -13.59 -21.27
C GLY A 387 -21.32 -12.10 -21.62
N PHE A 388 -21.69 -11.25 -20.65
CA PHE A 388 -21.59 -9.80 -20.83
C PHE A 388 -20.12 -9.36 -20.98
N THR A 389 -19.26 -9.78 -20.04
CA THR A 389 -17.82 -9.46 -20.07
C THR A 389 -17.18 -10.01 -21.34
N ALA A 390 -17.48 -11.27 -21.71
CA ALA A 390 -16.99 -11.87 -22.95
C ALA A 390 -17.37 -11.05 -24.19
N ALA A 391 -18.64 -10.64 -24.31
CA ALA A 391 -19.11 -9.83 -25.43
C ALA A 391 -18.49 -8.43 -25.44
N ALA A 392 -18.32 -7.80 -24.27
CA ALA A 392 -17.68 -6.50 -24.15
C ALA A 392 -16.20 -6.55 -24.56
N LEU A 393 -15.48 -7.59 -24.13
CA LEU A 393 -14.08 -7.80 -24.51
C LEU A 393 -13.94 -8.15 -25.99
N VAL A 394 -14.79 -9.01 -26.56
CA VAL A 394 -14.79 -9.25 -28.02
C VAL A 394 -15.02 -7.95 -28.79
N CYS A 395 -15.96 -7.10 -28.35
CA CYS A 395 -16.18 -5.80 -28.98
C CYS A 395 -14.92 -4.89 -28.92
N LEU A 396 -14.23 -4.85 -27.78
CA LEU A 396 -12.95 -4.15 -27.63
C LEU A 396 -11.90 -4.66 -28.63
N LEU A 397 -11.78 -5.99 -28.76
CA LEU A 397 -10.81 -6.63 -29.65
C LEU A 397 -11.11 -6.41 -31.14
N MET A 398 -12.39 -6.44 -31.51
CA MET A 398 -12.82 -6.13 -32.88
C MET A 398 -12.52 -4.67 -33.23
N ASN A 399 -12.76 -3.73 -32.30
CA ASN A 399 -12.41 -2.32 -32.47
C ASN A 399 -10.90 -2.12 -32.59
N LEU A 400 -10.11 -2.82 -31.75
CA LEU A 400 -8.66 -2.79 -31.84
C LEU A 400 -8.15 -3.32 -33.19
N GLN A 401 -8.71 -4.42 -33.68
CA GLN A 401 -8.36 -4.99 -34.97
C GLN A 401 -8.69 -4.00 -36.11
N ASP A 402 -9.89 -3.43 -36.12
CA ASP A 402 -10.33 -2.46 -37.14
C ASP A 402 -9.44 -1.21 -37.17
N VAL A 403 -9.10 -0.66 -36.00
CA VAL A 403 -8.18 0.47 -35.89
C VAL A 403 -6.77 0.11 -36.38
N THR A 404 -6.32 -1.12 -36.12
CA THR A 404 -5.00 -1.60 -36.56
C THR A 404 -4.94 -1.73 -38.09
N LEU A 405 -6.00 -2.27 -38.71
CA LEU A 405 -6.08 -2.42 -40.16
C LEU A 405 -6.21 -1.08 -40.90
N LYS A 406 -6.87 -0.08 -40.29
CA LYS A 406 -7.06 1.25 -40.90
C LYS A 406 -5.85 2.17 -40.79
N ARG A 407 -5.02 1.99 -39.75
CA ARG A 407 -3.87 2.86 -39.50
C ARG A 407 -2.63 2.29 -40.17
N ASN A 408 -1.94 3.10 -40.96
CA ASN A 408 -0.64 2.75 -41.48
C ASN A 408 0.40 2.86 -40.34
N ARG A 409 0.66 1.75 -39.64
CA ARG A 409 1.65 1.63 -38.55
C ARG A 409 2.86 0.84 -39.04
N HIS A 410 3.95 0.88 -38.28
CA HIS A 410 5.05 -0.06 -38.48
C HIS A 410 4.52 -1.50 -38.35
N ASP A 411 4.91 -2.34 -39.31
CA ASP A 411 4.45 -3.72 -39.44
C ASP A 411 4.56 -4.52 -38.13
N GLU A 412 5.67 -4.39 -37.40
CA GLU A 412 5.90 -5.07 -36.11
C GLU A 412 4.83 -4.75 -35.07
N VAL A 413 4.42 -3.48 -34.98
CA VAL A 413 3.37 -3.04 -34.05
C VAL A 413 2.04 -3.69 -34.42
N SER A 414 1.71 -3.72 -35.71
CA SER A 414 0.50 -4.38 -36.19
C SER A 414 0.51 -5.87 -35.83
N TYR A 415 1.66 -6.54 -35.96
CA TYR A 415 1.82 -7.95 -35.59
C TYR A 415 1.57 -8.17 -34.10
N HIS A 416 2.13 -7.31 -33.24
CA HIS A 416 1.95 -7.38 -31.80
C HIS A 416 0.47 -7.23 -31.41
N LEU A 417 -0.25 -6.31 -32.05
CA LEU A 417 -1.66 -6.08 -31.81
C LEU A 417 -2.50 -7.29 -32.25
N HIS A 418 -2.25 -7.86 -33.42
CA HIS A 418 -2.98 -9.04 -33.89
C HIS A 418 -2.69 -10.30 -33.06
N ALA A 419 -1.45 -10.47 -32.59
CA ALA A 419 -1.07 -11.53 -31.66
C ALA A 419 -1.79 -11.38 -30.32
N THR A 420 -1.89 -10.14 -29.80
CA THR A 420 -2.64 -9.82 -28.58
C THR A 420 -4.13 -10.13 -28.75
N VAL A 421 -4.72 -9.76 -29.89
CA VAL A 421 -6.14 -10.04 -30.19
C VAL A 421 -6.43 -11.53 -30.13
N ILE A 422 -5.67 -12.37 -30.85
CA ILE A 422 -5.94 -13.81 -30.89
C ILE A 422 -5.67 -14.49 -29.54
N ALA A 423 -4.68 -14.02 -28.78
CA ALA A 423 -4.41 -14.50 -27.43
C ALA A 423 -5.65 -14.31 -26.53
N ILE A 424 -6.24 -13.12 -26.51
CA ILE A 424 -7.43 -12.83 -25.68
C ILE A 424 -8.65 -13.59 -26.21
N MET A 425 -8.86 -13.67 -27.54
CA MET A 425 -9.96 -14.47 -28.12
C MET A 425 -9.87 -15.95 -27.71
N SER A 426 -8.68 -16.54 -27.75
CA SER A 426 -8.47 -17.93 -27.33
C SER A 426 -8.71 -18.14 -25.83
N LEU A 427 -8.32 -17.17 -24.98
CA LEU A 427 -8.61 -17.19 -23.54
C LEU A 427 -10.12 -17.18 -23.29
N LEU A 428 -10.87 -16.31 -23.97
CA LEU A 428 -12.33 -16.25 -23.83
C LEU A 428 -12.98 -17.57 -24.23
N CYS A 429 -12.49 -18.23 -25.28
CA CYS A 429 -12.96 -19.55 -25.68
C CYS A 429 -12.71 -20.58 -24.58
N TRP A 430 -11.51 -20.56 -23.98
CA TRP A 430 -11.11 -21.49 -22.93
C TRP A 430 -11.94 -21.30 -21.64
N ILE A 431 -12.06 -20.07 -21.14
CA ILE A 431 -12.86 -19.73 -19.93
C ILE A 431 -14.30 -20.21 -20.10
N HIS A 432 -14.89 -19.95 -21.26
CA HIS A 432 -16.30 -20.24 -21.54
C HIS A 432 -16.53 -21.59 -22.22
N LYS A 433 -15.52 -22.46 -22.38
CA LYS A 433 -15.65 -23.74 -23.10
C LYS A 433 -16.45 -23.60 -24.41
N ALA A 434 -16.17 -22.53 -25.16
CA ALA A 434 -17.01 -22.07 -26.25
C ALA A 434 -16.64 -22.80 -27.55
N LYS A 435 -17.02 -24.07 -27.70
CA LYS A 435 -16.62 -24.95 -28.82
C LYS A 435 -16.72 -24.31 -30.21
N VAL A 436 -17.90 -23.80 -30.56
CA VAL A 436 -18.16 -23.16 -31.87
C VAL A 436 -17.28 -21.94 -32.07
N PHE A 437 -17.03 -21.16 -31.02
CA PHE A 437 -16.17 -20.00 -31.11
C PHE A 437 -14.69 -20.40 -31.21
N TYR A 438 -14.30 -21.45 -30.48
CA TYR A 438 -12.95 -22.01 -30.53
C TYR A 438 -12.62 -22.55 -31.92
N GLU A 439 -13.52 -23.30 -32.58
CA GLU A 439 -13.35 -23.76 -33.96
C GLU A 439 -13.01 -22.61 -34.91
N TYR A 440 -13.71 -21.48 -34.75
CA TYR A 440 -13.46 -20.28 -35.53
C TYR A 440 -12.10 -19.63 -35.21
N VAL A 441 -11.79 -19.44 -33.93
CA VAL A 441 -10.48 -18.91 -33.48
C VAL A 441 -9.33 -19.80 -33.96
N ASN A 442 -9.49 -21.12 -33.88
CA ASN A 442 -8.52 -22.11 -34.33
C ASN A 442 -8.32 -22.05 -35.86
N LYS A 443 -9.39 -21.87 -36.63
CA LYS A 443 -9.28 -21.65 -38.09
C LYS A 443 -8.41 -20.43 -38.41
N VAL A 444 -8.68 -19.29 -37.78
CA VAL A 444 -7.88 -18.05 -37.98
C VAL A 444 -6.42 -18.27 -37.53
N MET A 445 -6.21 -18.94 -36.40
CA MET A 445 -4.89 -19.27 -35.89
C MET A 445 -4.08 -20.12 -36.89
N MET A 446 -4.69 -21.15 -37.47
CA MET A 446 -4.04 -22.06 -38.41
C MET A 446 -3.72 -21.38 -39.74
N GLU A 447 -4.62 -20.56 -40.26
CA GLU A 447 -4.36 -19.74 -41.46
C GLU A 447 -3.18 -18.77 -41.21
N ARG A 448 -3.12 -18.12 -40.05
CA ARG A 448 -1.96 -17.31 -39.64
C ARG A 448 -0.69 -18.13 -39.54
N ALA A 449 -0.74 -19.32 -38.93
CA ALA A 449 0.43 -20.19 -38.81
C ALA A 449 0.98 -20.65 -40.17
N GLN A 450 0.13 -20.75 -41.19
CA GLN A 450 0.54 -21.12 -42.54
C GLN A 450 1.08 -19.93 -43.36
N TRP A 451 0.41 -18.77 -43.29
CA TRP A 451 0.65 -17.66 -44.23
C TRP A 451 1.33 -16.45 -43.60
N ALA A 452 1.12 -16.19 -42.31
CA ALA A 452 1.61 -15.01 -41.61
C ALA A 452 1.87 -15.31 -40.12
N PRO A 453 2.87 -16.16 -39.78
CA PRO A 453 3.03 -16.70 -38.42
C PRO A 453 3.25 -15.62 -37.35
N HIS A 454 3.81 -14.47 -37.76
CA HIS A 454 4.05 -13.30 -36.92
C HIS A 454 2.77 -12.65 -36.37
N LEU A 455 1.60 -12.93 -36.95
CA LEU A 455 0.30 -12.47 -36.43
C LEU A 455 -0.21 -13.31 -35.26
N ASN A 456 0.45 -14.43 -34.94
CA ASN A 456 0.19 -15.24 -33.77
C ASN A 456 1.23 -14.95 -32.67
N PRO A 457 0.88 -15.15 -31.38
CA PRO A 457 1.87 -15.21 -30.31
C PRO A 457 2.95 -16.28 -30.55
N PRO A 458 4.15 -16.13 -29.97
CA PRO A 458 4.55 -15.07 -29.04
C PRO A 458 4.93 -13.75 -29.74
N ILE A 459 4.80 -12.64 -29.01
CA ILE A 459 5.31 -11.34 -29.46
C ILE A 459 6.84 -11.34 -29.45
N GLN A 460 7.45 -10.94 -30.56
CA GLN A 460 8.91 -10.87 -30.75
C GLN A 460 9.38 -9.43 -31.00
N SER A 461 10.60 -9.13 -30.55
CA SER A 461 11.24 -7.83 -30.78
C SER A 461 11.73 -7.66 -32.21
N GLN A 462 11.98 -8.76 -32.91
CA GLN A 462 12.40 -8.81 -34.31
C GLN A 462 11.76 -10.03 -34.95
N TYR A 463 11.23 -9.88 -36.16
CA TYR A 463 10.62 -10.97 -36.92
C TYR A 463 11.46 -11.30 -38.15
N ASN A 464 11.83 -12.58 -38.28
CA ASN A 464 12.52 -13.08 -39.46
C ASN A 464 11.52 -13.82 -40.36
N PHE A 465 11.34 -13.32 -41.59
CA PHE A 465 10.36 -13.88 -42.53
C PHE A 465 11.01 -14.83 -43.53
N ALA A 466 10.38 -15.97 -43.75
CA ALA A 466 10.63 -16.74 -44.96
C ALA A 466 9.98 -16.01 -46.16
N ALA A 467 10.54 -16.16 -47.35
CA ALA A 467 10.10 -15.46 -48.56
C ALA A 467 8.59 -15.63 -48.90
N HIS A 468 7.93 -16.67 -48.36
CA HIS A 468 6.51 -16.97 -48.59
C HIS A 468 5.56 -16.43 -47.50
N HIS A 469 6.06 -15.90 -46.37
CA HIS A 469 5.25 -15.48 -45.21
C HIS A 469 4.71 -14.03 -45.27
N ILE A 470 4.65 -13.40 -46.45
CA ILE A 470 4.50 -11.94 -46.58
C ILE A 470 3.02 -11.51 -46.80
N LEU A 471 2.08 -12.44 -46.88
CA LEU A 471 0.69 -12.15 -47.26
C LEU A 471 -0.21 -11.77 -46.06
N TRP A 472 0.15 -10.72 -45.32
CA TRP A 472 -0.65 -10.19 -44.20
C TRP A 472 -1.93 -9.45 -44.64
N ASN A 473 -2.11 -9.20 -45.94
CA ASN A 473 -3.25 -8.47 -46.50
C ASN A 473 -4.46 -9.35 -46.84
N LYS A 474 -4.41 -10.65 -46.52
CA LYS A 474 -5.52 -11.58 -46.75
C LYS A 474 -6.61 -11.41 -45.68
N PRO A 475 -7.88 -11.21 -46.07
CA PRO A 475 -8.97 -11.01 -45.11
C PRO A 475 -9.19 -12.23 -44.19
N GLU A 476 -8.84 -13.44 -44.65
CA GLU A 476 -9.00 -14.68 -43.88
C GLU A 476 -8.09 -14.75 -42.64
N LEU A 477 -7.07 -13.90 -42.56
CA LEU A 477 -6.16 -13.80 -41.41
C LEU A 477 -6.76 -12.99 -40.25
N PHE A 478 -7.91 -12.36 -40.44
CA PHE A 478 -8.51 -11.44 -39.48
C PHE A 478 -9.90 -11.90 -39.07
N PHE A 479 -10.27 -11.57 -37.84
CA PHE A 479 -11.60 -11.89 -37.33
C PHE A 479 -12.67 -11.07 -38.05
N ILE A 480 -13.81 -11.70 -38.29
CA ILE A 480 -15.03 -11.09 -38.80
C ILE A 480 -15.99 -10.91 -37.63
N ASP A 481 -16.49 -9.68 -37.45
CA ASP A 481 -17.28 -9.28 -36.28
C ASP A 481 -18.51 -10.18 -36.05
N TRP A 482 -19.26 -10.49 -37.11
CA TRP A 482 -20.46 -11.32 -36.99
C TRP A 482 -20.15 -12.78 -36.64
N GLU A 483 -19.02 -13.34 -37.11
CA GLU A 483 -18.59 -14.71 -36.78
C GLU A 483 -18.20 -14.81 -35.30
N ALA A 484 -17.45 -13.81 -34.80
CA ALA A 484 -17.09 -13.74 -33.38
C ALA A 484 -18.32 -13.61 -32.47
N ARG A 485 -19.27 -12.73 -32.83
CA ARG A 485 -20.54 -12.58 -32.09
C ARG A 485 -21.38 -13.84 -32.16
N TYR A 486 -21.46 -14.50 -33.31
CA TYR A 486 -22.19 -15.76 -33.47
C TYR A 486 -21.61 -16.88 -32.61
N GLY A 487 -20.28 -17.01 -32.56
CA GLY A 487 -19.59 -17.98 -31.71
C GLY A 487 -19.92 -17.79 -30.23
N LEU A 488 -19.85 -16.55 -29.72
CA LEU A 488 -20.25 -16.23 -28.35
C LEU A 488 -21.75 -16.48 -28.11
N TRP A 489 -22.60 -16.06 -29.03
CA TRP A 489 -24.05 -16.22 -28.90
C TRP A 489 -24.45 -17.70 -28.79
N LYS A 490 -23.87 -18.58 -29.62
CA LYS A 490 -24.03 -20.04 -29.51
C LYS A 490 -23.64 -20.55 -28.13
N CYS A 491 -22.52 -20.08 -27.59
CA CYS A 491 -22.02 -20.51 -26.29
C CYS A 491 -22.99 -20.17 -25.14
N PHE A 492 -23.51 -18.94 -25.09
CA PHE A 492 -24.34 -18.52 -23.96
C PHE A 492 -25.80 -18.94 -24.09
N ARG A 493 -26.34 -19.00 -25.31
CA ARG A 493 -27.74 -19.42 -25.52
C ARG A 493 -27.95 -20.92 -25.30
N LEU A 494 -26.97 -21.76 -25.68
CA LEU A 494 -27.09 -23.22 -25.48
C LEU A 494 -26.97 -23.62 -24.00
N ARG A 495 -26.21 -22.86 -23.21
CA ARG A 495 -26.10 -23.08 -21.75
C ARG A 495 -27.39 -22.76 -21.00
N GLU A 496 -28.13 -21.72 -21.39
CA GLU A 496 -29.43 -21.40 -20.80
C GLU A 496 -30.47 -22.53 -20.98
N THR A 497 -30.38 -23.27 -22.09
CA THR A 497 -31.21 -24.46 -22.35
C THR A 497 -30.75 -25.73 -21.64
N GLU A 498 -29.49 -25.82 -21.20
CA GLU A 498 -28.98 -26.98 -20.44
C GLU A 498 -29.18 -26.81 -18.92
N GLU A 499 -29.23 -25.58 -18.42
CA GLU A 499 -29.53 -25.25 -17.01
C GLU A 499 -31.05 -25.24 -16.68
N THR A 500 -31.90 -25.56 -17.66
CA THR A 500 -33.33 -25.84 -17.46
C THR A 500 -33.65 -27.31 -17.73
N PRO A 501 -33.33 -28.25 -16.83
CA PRO A 501 -34.01 -29.53 -16.82
C PRO A 501 -35.40 -29.34 -16.20
N GLU A 502 -36.41 -29.51 -17.04
CA GLU A 502 -37.73 -30.12 -16.78
C GLU A 502 -38.23 -30.09 -15.32
N GLU A 503 -39.33 -29.35 -15.09
CA GLU A 503 -40.26 -29.58 -13.97
C GLU A 503 -40.81 -31.00 -13.94
#